data_AF-A0A0R1URI0-F1
#
_entry.id   AF-A0A0R1URI0-F1
#
_cell.length_a   1.000
_cell.length_b   1.000
_cell.length_c   1.000
_cell.angle_alpha   90.00
_cell.angle_beta   90.00
_cell.angle_gamma   90.00
#
_symmetry.space_group_name_H-M   'P 1'
#
loop_
_entity.id
_entity.type
_entity.pdbx_description
1 polymer ?
#
loop_
_entity_poly.entity_id
_entity_poly.type
_entity_poly.pdbx_seq_one_letter_code
_entity_poly.pdbx_strand_id
1 'polypeptide(L)'
;MGNKESVKPVKRHFEYHNHLLDDATKEMNEWTGENKVVEIHLFSMFSEVFKHHDLDDAETLFIVGTKETTPSLEAVSSAPVKPWLFSRVFAVLGASFVLLALLFLGFRSNNAVPGMIFIGSLTVPFSLMIMFFEINVFRNISVYQLMAVFLVGGILSLVATMILYSLIPSGNGVSWESALIVGFIEETAKMLVIAFFVNRFHLNYIFNGLLIGAAIGAGFAVFETAGYTGQYGLVTLLMRSWQAIGTHTIWSAIMGAAIILAKDRHEPVTGGNMVAPKFLRFYLLAILLHSGWDWNAPFDVLDILYLQQWALIAIGWLAIFVLINAGLREVRTLQGQRILKNSQLGG
;
A
#
# COMPACT_ATOMS: atom_id res chain seq x y z
N MET A 1 -35.11 34.10 -50.29
CA MET A 1 -33.80 34.07 -49.62
C MET A 1 -34.05 34.22 -48.11
N GLY A 2 -34.11 33.10 -47.38
CA GLY A 2 -34.27 33.08 -45.93
C GLY A 2 -33.21 32.17 -45.35
N ASN A 3 -32.17 32.76 -44.77
CA ASN A 3 -31.00 32.06 -44.25
C ASN A 3 -31.37 31.49 -42.86
N LYS A 4 -31.47 30.17 -42.73
CA LYS A 4 -31.57 29.49 -41.43
C LYS A 4 -30.15 29.28 -40.90
N GLU A 5 -29.72 30.11 -39.96
CA GLU A 5 -28.51 29.87 -39.19
C GLU A 5 -28.71 28.65 -38.29
N SER A 6 -27.92 27.60 -38.53
CA SER A 6 -27.84 26.43 -37.67
C SER A 6 -27.04 26.77 -36.41
N VAL A 7 -27.71 26.93 -35.28
CA VAL A 7 -27.06 27.01 -33.97
C VAL A 7 -26.42 25.67 -33.65
N LYS A 8 -25.09 25.60 -33.67
CA LYS A 8 -24.34 24.43 -33.17
C LYS A 8 -24.44 24.40 -31.64
N PRO A 9 -24.72 23.25 -31.00
CA PRO A 9 -24.71 23.16 -29.55
C PRO A 9 -23.26 23.22 -29.07
N VAL A 10 -22.92 24.25 -28.30
CA VAL A 10 -21.68 24.29 -27.53
C VAL A 10 -21.79 23.22 -26.44
N LYS A 11 -21.12 22.08 -26.64
CA LYS A 11 -20.84 21.16 -25.54
C LYS A 11 -19.91 21.88 -24.57
N ARG A 12 -20.47 22.47 -23.51
CA ARG A 12 -19.70 22.85 -22.33
C ARG A 12 -19.19 21.57 -21.69
N HIS A 13 -17.94 21.21 -21.99
CA HIS A 13 -17.17 20.37 -21.09
C HIS A 13 -16.99 21.17 -19.80
N PHE A 14 -17.70 20.77 -18.73
CA PHE A 14 -17.40 21.22 -17.38
C PHE A 14 -16.13 20.49 -16.94
N GLU A 15 -14.97 21.05 -17.26
CA GLU A 15 -13.71 20.68 -16.63
C GLU A 15 -13.64 21.37 -15.27
N TYR A 16 -14.13 20.70 -14.22
CA TYR A 16 -13.74 21.03 -12.85
C TYR A 16 -12.29 20.52 -12.65
N HIS A 17 -11.30 21.33 -13.01
CA HIS A 17 -9.92 21.12 -12.56
C HIS A 17 -9.90 21.38 -11.04
N ASN A 18 -9.77 20.33 -10.24
CA ASN A 18 -9.67 20.45 -8.79
C ASN A 18 -8.26 20.94 -8.42
N HIS A 19 -8.04 22.25 -8.46
CA HIS A 19 -6.75 22.90 -8.15
C HIS A 19 -6.07 22.34 -6.89
N LEU A 20 -6.83 22.03 -5.83
CA LEU A 20 -6.32 21.43 -4.59
C LEU A 20 -5.68 20.03 -4.77
N LEU A 21 -6.30 19.15 -5.56
CA LEU A 21 -5.76 17.81 -5.80
C LEU A 21 -4.53 17.88 -6.70
N ASP A 22 -4.57 18.75 -7.72
CA ASP A 22 -3.45 18.97 -8.62
C ASP A 22 -2.23 19.53 -7.87
N ASP A 23 -2.44 20.50 -6.98
CA ASP A 23 -1.40 21.08 -6.14
C ASP A 23 -0.84 20.04 -5.15
N ALA A 24 -1.71 19.26 -4.49
CA ALA A 24 -1.28 18.23 -3.54
C ALA A 24 -0.49 17.10 -4.23
N THR A 25 -0.93 16.62 -5.41
CA THR A 25 -0.18 15.60 -6.15
C THR A 25 1.15 16.13 -6.66
N LYS A 26 1.19 17.40 -7.11
CA LYS A 26 2.41 18.04 -7.57
C LYS A 26 3.42 18.19 -6.43
N GLU A 27 3.01 18.74 -5.29
CA GLU A 27 3.86 18.90 -4.10
C GLU A 27 4.46 17.56 -3.66
N MET A 28 3.65 16.51 -3.59
CA MET A 28 4.14 15.20 -3.18
C MET A 28 5.02 14.54 -4.25
N ASN A 29 4.75 14.75 -5.54
CA ASN A 29 5.60 14.25 -6.62
C ASN A 29 6.99 14.89 -6.60
N GLU A 30 7.12 16.14 -6.13
CA GLU A 30 8.43 16.78 -5.93
C GLU A 30 9.31 15.99 -4.95
N TRP A 31 8.70 15.33 -3.96
CA TRP A 31 9.43 14.50 -2.99
C TRP A 31 10.06 13.27 -3.66
N THR A 32 9.50 12.85 -4.79
CA THR A 32 10.02 11.77 -5.65
C THR A 32 11.00 12.27 -6.72
N GLY A 33 11.26 13.59 -6.77
CA GLY A 33 12.20 14.23 -7.69
C GLY A 33 11.61 14.79 -8.99
N GLU A 34 10.28 14.96 -9.09
CA GLU A 34 9.60 15.49 -10.29
C GLU A 34 8.59 16.58 -9.91
N ASN A 35 8.59 17.71 -10.63
CA ASN A 35 7.68 18.83 -10.34
C ASN A 35 6.53 18.92 -11.36
N LYS A 36 5.71 17.86 -11.41
CA LYS A 36 4.55 17.77 -12.31
C LYS A 36 3.35 17.20 -11.56
N VAL A 37 2.15 17.63 -11.95
CA VAL A 37 0.89 17.05 -11.48
C VAL A 37 0.86 15.56 -11.82
N VAL A 38 0.33 14.74 -10.91
CA VAL A 38 0.11 13.31 -11.15
C VAL A 38 -1.37 13.09 -11.43
N GLU A 39 -1.70 12.73 -12.65
CA GLU A 39 -3.09 12.42 -13.00
C GLU A 39 -3.50 11.05 -12.42
N ILE A 40 -4.51 11.06 -11.55
CA ILE A 40 -5.02 9.85 -10.89
C ILE A 40 -6.26 9.34 -11.64
N HIS A 41 -6.09 8.25 -12.39
CA HIS A 41 -7.15 7.63 -13.19
C HIS A 41 -7.73 6.38 -12.50
N LEU A 42 -8.43 6.54 -11.36
CA LEU A 42 -8.93 5.43 -10.54
C LEU A 42 -9.79 4.42 -11.32
N PHE A 43 -10.76 4.92 -12.10
CA PHE A 43 -11.64 4.07 -12.90
C PHE A 43 -10.87 3.28 -13.97
N SER A 44 -9.78 3.83 -14.49
CA SER A 44 -8.91 3.14 -15.44
C SER A 44 -8.07 2.06 -14.75
N MET A 45 -7.51 2.38 -13.56
CA MET A 45 -6.71 1.45 -12.77
C MET A 45 -7.51 0.20 -12.38
N PHE A 46 -8.76 0.36 -11.93
CA PHE A 46 -9.58 -0.78 -11.51
C PHE A 46 -10.52 -1.32 -12.62
N SER A 47 -10.28 -0.94 -13.88
CA SER A 47 -11.13 -1.34 -15.01
C SER A 47 -11.16 -2.85 -15.27
N GLU A 48 -10.11 -3.58 -14.90
CA GLU A 48 -10.01 -5.04 -15.11
C GLU A 48 -10.74 -5.85 -14.02
N VAL A 49 -11.12 -5.22 -12.88
CA VAL A 49 -11.80 -5.90 -11.76
C VAL A 49 -13.13 -6.54 -12.20
N PHE A 50 -13.86 -5.88 -13.09
CA PHE A 50 -15.19 -6.32 -13.55
C PHE A 50 -15.14 -7.23 -14.78
N LYS A 51 -13.94 -7.47 -15.34
CA LYS A 51 -13.79 -8.36 -16.48
C LYS A 51 -13.65 -9.81 -16.05
N HIS A 52 -13.95 -10.70 -16.99
CA HIS A 52 -13.66 -12.12 -16.82
C HIS A 52 -12.15 -12.35 -16.99
N HIS A 53 -11.60 -13.16 -16.10
CA HIS A 53 -10.23 -13.68 -16.13
C HIS A 53 -10.33 -15.16 -15.83
N ASP A 54 -9.61 -15.99 -16.57
CA ASP A 54 -9.62 -17.43 -16.36
C ASP A 54 -8.64 -17.85 -15.23
N LEU A 55 -8.51 -19.15 -15.00
CA LEU A 55 -7.60 -19.68 -13.99
C LEU A 55 -6.13 -19.51 -14.40
N ASP A 56 -5.83 -19.63 -15.70
CA ASP A 56 -4.47 -19.53 -16.23
C ASP A 56 -3.94 -18.08 -16.08
N ASP A 57 -4.81 -17.08 -16.22
CA ASP A 57 -4.51 -15.67 -15.93
C ASP A 57 -4.05 -15.49 -14.47
N ALA A 58 -4.76 -16.12 -13.53
CA ALA A 58 -4.41 -16.07 -12.11
C ALA A 58 -3.11 -16.84 -11.83
N GLU A 59 -2.97 -18.06 -12.35
CA GLU A 59 -1.78 -18.90 -12.16
C GLU A 59 -0.51 -18.23 -12.71
N THR A 60 -0.62 -17.54 -13.85
CA THR A 60 0.48 -16.77 -14.44
C THR A 60 1.00 -15.70 -13.48
N LEU A 61 0.12 -15.08 -12.67
CA LEU A 61 0.53 -14.13 -11.64
C LEU A 61 1.21 -14.82 -10.46
N PHE A 62 0.79 -16.03 -10.07
CA PHE A 62 1.39 -16.75 -8.93
C PHE A 62 2.78 -17.32 -9.24
N ILE A 63 3.10 -17.61 -10.51
CA ILE A 63 4.41 -18.18 -10.88
C ILE A 63 5.51 -17.13 -11.10
N VAL A 64 5.23 -15.83 -10.97
CA VAL A 64 6.25 -14.77 -11.18
C VAL A 64 7.35 -14.78 -10.12
N GLY A 65 8.45 -14.08 -10.38
CA GLY A 65 9.55 -13.92 -9.42
C GLY A 65 10.47 -15.14 -9.32
N THR A 66 10.36 -16.10 -10.24
CA THR A 66 11.32 -17.20 -10.39
C THR A 66 12.41 -16.83 -11.40
N LYS A 67 13.44 -17.67 -11.52
CA LYS A 67 14.51 -17.49 -12.51
C LYS A 67 13.99 -17.45 -13.95
N GLU A 68 12.90 -18.17 -14.23
CA GLU A 68 12.37 -18.34 -15.59
C GLU A 68 11.23 -17.35 -15.89
N THR A 69 10.54 -16.85 -14.87
CA THR A 69 9.33 -16.03 -15.02
C THR A 69 9.55 -14.55 -14.70
N THR A 70 10.71 -14.17 -14.16
CA THR A 70 11.07 -12.76 -13.97
C THR A 70 11.40 -12.14 -15.32
N PRO A 71 10.66 -11.12 -15.78
CA PRO A 71 10.87 -10.50 -17.08
C PRO A 71 12.21 -9.75 -17.13
N SER A 72 12.80 -9.65 -18.33
CA SER A 72 13.88 -8.70 -18.56
C SER A 72 13.34 -7.27 -18.51
N LEU A 73 14.23 -6.29 -18.28
CA LEU A 73 13.84 -4.87 -18.21
C LEU A 73 13.09 -4.38 -19.46
N GLU A 74 13.39 -4.93 -20.64
CA GLU A 74 12.72 -4.61 -21.91
C GLU A 74 11.27 -5.10 -21.94
N ALA A 75 10.99 -6.22 -21.30
CA ALA A 75 9.67 -6.84 -21.24
C ALA A 75 8.80 -6.26 -20.10
N VAL A 76 9.37 -5.48 -19.18
CA VAL A 76 8.63 -4.81 -18.12
C VAL A 76 7.71 -3.73 -18.71
N SER A 77 6.42 -3.81 -18.39
CA SER A 77 5.44 -2.83 -18.83
C SER A 77 5.64 -1.48 -18.12
N SER A 78 5.63 -0.40 -18.89
CA SER A 78 5.58 0.98 -18.39
C SER A 78 4.17 1.59 -18.51
N ALA A 79 3.19 0.79 -18.94
CA ALA A 79 1.79 1.19 -19.02
C ALA A 79 1.15 1.30 -17.63
N PRO A 80 0.04 2.05 -17.49
CA PRO A 80 -0.71 2.10 -16.24
C PRO A 80 -1.09 0.70 -15.73
N VAL A 81 -0.86 0.46 -14.44
CA VAL A 81 -1.16 -0.81 -13.77
C VAL A 81 -2.68 -1.02 -13.67
N LYS A 82 -3.11 -2.28 -13.79
CA LYS A 82 -4.53 -2.65 -13.73
C LYS A 82 -4.75 -3.92 -12.89
N PRO A 83 -4.65 -3.83 -11.55
CA PRO A 83 -4.84 -4.99 -10.68
C PRO A 83 -6.30 -5.45 -10.68
N TRP A 84 -6.52 -6.75 -10.57
CA TRP A 84 -7.85 -7.39 -10.53
C TRP A 84 -7.91 -8.60 -9.58
N LEU A 85 -6.82 -9.37 -9.43
CA LEU A 85 -6.78 -10.60 -8.65
C LEU A 85 -7.07 -10.34 -7.17
N PHE A 86 -6.62 -9.21 -6.63
CA PHE A 86 -6.92 -8.80 -5.25
C PHE A 86 -8.42 -8.80 -4.94
N SER A 87 -9.26 -8.45 -5.91
CA SER A 87 -10.72 -8.45 -5.74
C SER A 87 -11.29 -9.87 -5.63
N ARG A 88 -10.69 -10.84 -6.34
CA ARG A 88 -11.09 -12.25 -6.27
C ARG A 88 -10.66 -12.86 -4.95
N VAL A 89 -9.44 -12.54 -4.49
CA VAL A 89 -8.94 -12.92 -3.16
C VAL A 89 -9.85 -12.35 -2.06
N PHE A 90 -10.20 -11.06 -2.16
CA PHE A 90 -11.14 -10.42 -1.24
C PHE A 90 -12.50 -11.14 -1.23
N ALA A 91 -13.05 -11.46 -2.41
CA ALA A 91 -14.33 -12.15 -2.51
C ALA A 91 -14.29 -13.56 -1.87
N VAL A 92 -13.21 -14.33 -2.08
CA VAL A 92 -13.04 -15.66 -1.48
C VAL A 92 -12.91 -15.56 0.05
N LEU A 93 -12.10 -14.63 0.57
CA LEU A 93 -11.95 -14.41 2.00
C LEU A 93 -13.25 -13.91 2.64
N GLY A 94 -13.94 -12.96 1.99
CA GLY A 94 -15.23 -12.44 2.44
C GLY A 94 -16.32 -13.51 2.45
N ALA A 95 -16.42 -14.33 1.40
CA ALA A 95 -17.36 -15.45 1.36
C ALA A 95 -17.06 -16.47 2.47
N SER A 96 -15.78 -16.79 2.68
CA SER A 96 -15.35 -17.67 3.78
C SER A 96 -15.73 -17.10 5.15
N PHE A 97 -15.56 -15.79 5.35
CA PHE A 97 -15.98 -15.11 6.58
C PHE A 97 -17.50 -15.20 6.78
N VAL A 98 -18.30 -14.97 5.73
CA VAL A 98 -19.76 -15.08 5.79
C VAL A 98 -20.20 -16.50 6.16
N LEU A 99 -19.57 -17.53 5.60
CA LEU A 99 -19.85 -18.92 5.94
C LEU A 99 -19.51 -19.22 7.42
N LEU A 100 -18.39 -18.71 7.91
CA LEU A 100 -18.01 -18.84 9.33
C LEU A 100 -18.98 -18.07 10.25
N ALA A 101 -19.39 -16.88 9.85
CA ALA A 101 -20.39 -16.08 10.57
C ALA A 101 -21.76 -16.80 10.59
N LEU A 102 -22.14 -17.51 9.53
CA LEU A 102 -23.35 -18.34 9.51
C LEU A 102 -23.26 -19.50 10.52
N LEU A 103 -22.11 -20.17 10.61
CA LEU A 103 -21.86 -21.20 11.64
C LEU A 103 -21.98 -20.63 13.05
N PHE A 104 -21.47 -19.42 13.28
CA PHE A 104 -21.54 -18.76 14.58
C PHE A 104 -22.95 -18.27 14.93
N LEU A 105 -23.58 -17.50 14.04
CA LEU A 105 -24.86 -16.83 14.32
C LEU A 105 -26.06 -17.75 14.14
N GLY A 106 -26.06 -18.56 13.06
CA GLY A 106 -27.16 -19.46 12.72
C GLY A 106 -27.10 -20.77 13.50
N PHE A 107 -25.93 -21.42 13.53
CA PHE A 107 -25.75 -22.72 14.17
C PHE A 107 -25.21 -22.65 15.60
N ARG A 108 -24.96 -21.43 16.13
CA ARG A 108 -24.48 -21.20 17.50
C ARG A 108 -23.16 -21.95 17.81
N SER A 109 -22.32 -22.16 16.79
CA SER A 109 -21.06 -22.87 16.93
C SER A 109 -19.94 -21.91 17.34
N ASN A 110 -19.53 -21.96 18.61
CA ASN A 110 -18.39 -21.19 19.10
C ASN A 110 -17.06 -21.59 18.44
N ASN A 111 -16.98 -22.80 17.87
CA ASN A 111 -15.80 -23.26 17.14
C ASN A 111 -15.55 -22.45 15.85
N ALA A 112 -16.53 -21.69 15.36
CA ALA A 112 -16.35 -20.79 14.23
C ALA A 112 -15.57 -19.51 14.60
N VAL A 113 -15.51 -19.14 15.89
CA VAL A 113 -14.89 -17.88 16.34
C VAL A 113 -13.42 -17.77 15.98
N PRO A 114 -12.53 -18.77 16.25
CA PRO A 114 -11.14 -18.69 15.83
C PRO A 114 -10.99 -18.53 14.31
N GLY A 115 -11.83 -19.23 13.53
CA GLY A 115 -11.87 -19.10 12.08
C GLY A 115 -12.28 -17.69 11.63
N MET A 116 -13.30 -17.11 12.26
CA MET A 116 -13.73 -15.73 11.98
C MET A 116 -12.62 -14.73 12.28
N ILE A 117 -11.93 -14.86 13.42
CA ILE A 117 -10.80 -13.99 13.78
C ILE A 117 -9.71 -14.09 12.71
N PHE A 118 -9.34 -15.30 12.32
CA PHE A 118 -8.29 -15.53 11.31
C PHE A 118 -8.68 -14.94 9.94
N ILE A 119 -9.83 -15.32 9.39
CA ILE A 119 -10.25 -14.87 8.06
C ILE A 119 -10.61 -13.38 8.06
N GLY A 120 -11.28 -12.89 9.10
CA GLY A 120 -11.68 -11.48 9.22
C GLY A 120 -10.46 -10.55 9.27
N SER A 121 -9.44 -10.91 10.05
CA SER A 121 -8.19 -10.14 10.12
C SER A 121 -7.43 -10.19 8.81
N LEU A 122 -7.49 -11.29 8.06
CA LEU A 122 -6.83 -11.45 6.76
C LEU A 122 -7.51 -10.69 5.61
N THR A 123 -8.84 -10.61 5.61
CA THR A 123 -9.63 -10.27 4.42
C THR A 123 -9.15 -9.02 3.68
N VAL A 124 -9.00 -7.88 4.37
CA VAL A 124 -8.56 -6.63 3.74
C VAL A 124 -7.04 -6.53 3.61
N PRO A 125 -6.23 -6.73 4.66
CA PRO A 125 -4.77 -6.58 4.55
C PRO A 125 -4.14 -7.51 3.51
N PHE A 126 -4.57 -8.78 3.47
CA PHE A 126 -4.04 -9.75 2.53
C PHE A 126 -4.44 -9.41 1.09
N SER A 127 -5.69 -8.99 0.87
CA SER A 127 -6.13 -8.55 -0.45
C SER A 127 -5.35 -7.32 -0.92
N LEU A 128 -5.12 -6.33 -0.06
CA LEU A 128 -4.27 -5.18 -0.40
C LEU A 128 -2.84 -5.61 -0.74
N MET A 129 -2.25 -6.54 0.01
CA MET A 129 -0.94 -7.08 -0.34
C MET A 129 -0.92 -7.71 -1.74
N ILE A 130 -1.95 -8.48 -2.11
CA ILE A 130 -2.10 -9.04 -3.46
C ILE A 130 -2.24 -7.92 -4.51
N MET A 131 -2.96 -6.83 -4.20
CA MET A 131 -3.03 -5.68 -5.10
C MET A 131 -1.63 -5.08 -5.35
N PHE A 132 -0.82 -4.90 -4.30
CA PHE A 132 0.57 -4.42 -4.46
C PHE A 132 1.46 -5.43 -5.21
N PHE A 133 1.17 -6.73 -5.08
CA PHE A 133 1.86 -7.77 -5.84
C PHE A 133 1.57 -7.66 -7.34
N GLU A 134 0.31 -7.40 -7.72
CA GLU A 134 -0.08 -7.15 -9.11
C GLU A 134 0.50 -5.84 -9.66
N ILE A 135 0.59 -4.80 -8.82
CA ILE A 135 1.17 -3.50 -9.16
C ILE A 135 2.69 -3.60 -9.41
N ASN A 136 3.37 -4.62 -8.86
CA ASN A 136 4.80 -4.83 -9.06
C ASN A 136 5.11 -5.31 -10.49
N VAL A 137 5.21 -4.36 -11.44
CA VAL A 137 5.48 -4.63 -12.86
C VAL A 137 6.80 -5.34 -13.13
N PHE A 138 7.78 -5.22 -12.22
CA PHE A 138 9.06 -5.93 -12.33
C PHE A 138 8.95 -7.43 -12.09
N ARG A 139 7.88 -7.91 -11.43
CA ARG A 139 7.55 -9.33 -11.26
C ARG A 139 8.74 -10.18 -10.78
N ASN A 140 9.57 -9.59 -9.92
CA ASN A 140 10.86 -10.11 -9.46
C ASN A 140 10.86 -10.54 -7.98
N ILE A 141 9.68 -10.63 -7.37
CA ILE A 141 9.48 -11.16 -6.01
C ILE A 141 8.51 -12.32 -6.14
N SER A 142 8.94 -13.51 -5.75
CA SER A 142 8.11 -14.72 -5.80
C SER A 142 7.04 -14.73 -4.71
N VAL A 143 5.97 -15.51 -4.92
CA VAL A 143 4.93 -15.73 -3.90
C VAL A 143 5.54 -16.30 -2.60
N TYR A 144 6.53 -17.19 -2.71
CA TYR A 144 7.23 -17.71 -1.53
C TYR A 144 7.90 -16.60 -0.71
N GLN A 145 8.66 -15.72 -1.37
CA GLN A 145 9.29 -14.58 -0.70
C GLN A 145 8.23 -13.63 -0.12
N LEU A 146 7.17 -13.35 -0.88
CA LEU A 146 6.08 -12.47 -0.44
C LEU A 146 5.41 -13.01 0.82
N MET A 147 5.07 -14.30 0.85
CA MET A 147 4.46 -14.95 2.01
C MET A 147 5.40 -15.00 3.21
N ALA A 148 6.70 -15.22 2.99
CA ALA A 148 7.69 -15.16 4.06
C ALA A 148 7.79 -13.74 4.66
N VAL A 149 7.77 -12.70 3.83
CA VAL A 149 7.78 -11.30 4.27
C VAL A 149 6.49 -10.95 5.02
N PHE A 150 5.34 -11.38 4.50
CA PHE A 150 4.04 -11.18 5.14
C PHE A 150 3.99 -11.81 6.53
N LEU A 151 4.33 -13.10 6.65
CA LEU A 151 4.26 -13.82 7.91
C LEU A 151 5.41 -13.43 8.85
N VAL A 152 6.65 -13.65 8.43
CA VAL A 152 7.84 -13.47 9.28
C VAL A 152 8.13 -11.98 9.46
N GLY A 153 8.05 -11.19 8.39
CA GLY A 153 8.26 -9.74 8.49
C GLY A 153 7.19 -9.05 9.34
N GLY A 154 5.91 -9.42 9.18
CA GLY A 154 4.83 -8.93 10.04
C GLY A 154 5.09 -9.24 11.53
N ILE A 155 5.40 -10.48 11.87
CA ILE A 155 5.71 -10.89 13.26
C ILE A 155 6.98 -10.19 13.77
N LEU A 156 8.05 -10.13 12.97
CA LEU A 156 9.29 -9.45 13.35
C LEU A 156 9.04 -7.97 13.64
N SER A 157 8.15 -7.30 12.89
CA SER A 157 7.80 -5.91 13.15
C SER A 157 7.04 -5.74 14.46
N LEU A 158 6.15 -6.66 14.84
CA LEU A 158 5.53 -6.67 16.18
C LEU A 158 6.57 -6.87 17.29
N VAL A 159 7.51 -7.81 17.11
CA VAL A 159 8.60 -8.03 18.07
C VAL A 159 9.46 -6.76 18.22
N ALA A 160 9.83 -6.13 17.11
CA ALA A 160 10.60 -4.89 17.11
C ALA A 160 9.81 -3.75 17.80
N THR A 161 8.50 -3.62 17.55
CA THR A 161 7.61 -2.68 18.25
C THR A 161 7.65 -2.90 19.76
N MET A 162 7.52 -4.16 20.23
CA MET A 162 7.56 -4.47 21.65
C MET A 162 8.90 -4.14 22.31
N ILE A 163 10.02 -4.37 21.61
CA ILE A 163 11.35 -3.97 22.07
C ILE A 163 11.42 -2.44 22.21
N LEU A 164 10.93 -1.69 21.22
CA LEU A 164 10.95 -0.22 21.27
C LEU A 164 10.04 0.34 22.38
N TYR A 165 8.87 -0.26 22.62
CA TYR A 165 8.03 0.10 23.77
C TYR A 165 8.69 -0.15 25.12
N SER A 166 9.59 -1.14 25.22
CA SER A 166 10.35 -1.36 26.47
C SER A 166 11.40 -0.26 26.74
N LEU A 167 11.73 0.53 25.70
CA LEU A 167 12.75 1.59 25.77
C LEU A 167 12.14 2.99 25.81
N ILE A 168 10.97 3.18 25.21
CA ILE A 168 10.33 4.49 25.03
C ILE A 168 8.92 4.44 25.68
N PRO A 169 8.68 5.18 26.78
CA PRO A 169 7.35 5.25 27.38
C PRO A 169 6.34 5.87 26.43
N SER A 170 5.26 5.14 26.12
CA SER A 170 4.28 5.53 25.10
C SER A 170 2.99 6.14 25.63
N GLY A 171 2.78 6.22 26.96
CA GLY A 171 1.61 6.87 27.55
C GLY A 171 0.32 6.03 27.50
N ASN A 172 -0.85 6.69 27.37
CA ASN A 172 -2.17 6.06 27.45
C ASN A 172 -2.82 5.70 26.09
N GLY A 173 -2.12 5.94 24.99
CA GLY A 173 -2.53 5.66 23.61
C GLY A 173 -3.47 6.67 22.96
N VAL A 174 -3.98 7.67 23.69
CA VAL A 174 -5.10 8.52 23.20
C VAL A 174 -4.81 10.01 23.14
N SER A 175 -3.86 10.51 23.95
CA SER A 175 -3.42 11.91 23.83
C SER A 175 -2.61 12.11 22.54
N TRP A 176 -2.57 13.33 22.00
CA TRP A 176 -1.75 13.63 20.82
C TRP A 176 -0.29 13.21 21.00
N GLU A 177 0.31 13.53 22.15
CA GLU A 177 1.70 13.14 22.47
C GLU A 177 1.87 11.61 22.50
N SER A 178 0.91 10.91 23.10
CA SER A 178 0.95 9.46 23.19
C SER A 178 0.76 8.79 21.83
N ALA A 179 -0.20 9.25 21.03
CA ALA A 179 -0.43 8.78 19.67
C ALA A 179 0.78 9.04 18.77
N LEU A 180 1.46 10.19 18.93
CA LEU A 180 2.68 10.51 18.21
C LEU A 180 3.83 9.56 18.56
N ILE A 181 3.99 9.23 19.84
CA ILE A 181 5.01 8.28 20.29
C ILE A 181 4.69 6.86 19.79
N VAL A 182 3.42 6.44 19.86
CA VAL A 182 2.95 5.15 19.31
C VAL A 182 3.25 5.07 17.82
N GLY A 183 2.79 6.04 17.03
CA GLY A 183 3.04 6.09 15.59
C GLY A 183 4.53 6.10 15.25
N PHE A 184 5.34 6.86 16.01
CA PHE A 184 6.80 6.85 15.85
C PHE A 184 7.40 5.45 16.11
N ILE A 185 7.09 4.84 17.25
CA ILE A 185 7.63 3.53 17.65
C ILE A 185 7.27 2.47 16.62
N GLU A 186 6.00 2.39 16.27
CA GLU A 186 5.48 1.36 15.40
C GLU A 186 5.97 1.47 13.96
N GLU A 187 6.00 2.69 13.42
CA GLU A 187 6.47 2.90 12.05
C GLU A 187 8.00 2.77 11.98
N THR A 188 8.74 3.13 13.03
CA THR A 188 10.18 2.84 13.14
C THR A 188 10.45 1.34 13.10
N ALA A 189 9.70 0.55 13.89
CA ALA A 189 9.85 -0.90 13.95
C ALA A 189 9.64 -1.54 12.57
N LYS A 190 8.55 -1.17 11.88
CA LYS A 190 8.26 -1.65 10.53
C LYS A 190 9.33 -1.21 9.53
N MET A 191 9.77 0.05 9.60
CA MET A 191 10.84 0.59 8.75
C MET A 191 12.13 -0.23 8.84
N LEU A 192 12.58 -0.58 10.05
CA LEU A 192 13.78 -1.40 10.25
C LEU A 192 13.65 -2.79 9.62
N VAL A 193 12.48 -3.42 9.76
CA VAL A 193 12.21 -4.74 9.17
C VAL A 193 12.11 -4.65 7.64
N ILE A 194 11.51 -3.58 7.10
CA ILE A 194 11.48 -3.34 5.65
C ILE A 194 12.90 -3.18 5.11
N ALA A 195 13.73 -2.35 5.75
CA ALA A 195 15.13 -2.16 5.35
C ALA A 195 15.92 -3.48 5.37
N PHE A 196 15.69 -4.32 6.39
CA PHE A 196 16.26 -5.67 6.46
C PHE A 196 15.90 -6.53 5.24
N PHE A 197 14.63 -6.62 4.86
CA PHE A 197 14.21 -7.41 3.69
C PHE A 197 14.64 -6.81 2.35
N VAL A 198 14.66 -5.49 2.22
CA VAL A 198 15.22 -4.79 1.06
C VAL A 198 16.67 -5.18 0.84
N ASN A 199 17.47 -5.21 1.90
CA ASN A 199 18.87 -5.65 1.83
C ASN A 199 18.98 -7.15 1.57
N ARG A 200 18.22 -7.97 2.30
CA ARG A 200 18.28 -9.43 2.20
C ARG A 200 17.96 -9.98 0.81
N PHE A 201 17.10 -9.28 0.07
CA PHE A 201 16.68 -9.64 -1.29
C PHE A 201 17.30 -8.73 -2.37
N HIS A 202 18.22 -7.83 -2.01
CA HIS A 202 18.87 -6.91 -2.93
C HIS A 202 17.90 -6.14 -3.83
N LEU A 203 16.82 -5.60 -3.24
CA LEU A 203 15.75 -4.93 -3.97
C LEU A 203 16.15 -3.51 -4.36
N ASN A 204 15.81 -3.10 -5.59
CA ASN A 204 16.33 -1.88 -6.21
C ASN A 204 15.29 -1.04 -6.96
N TYR A 205 14.02 -1.43 -6.92
CA TYR A 205 12.95 -0.76 -7.66
C TYR A 205 11.85 -0.26 -6.72
N ILE A 206 11.26 0.90 -7.03
CA ILE A 206 10.24 1.55 -6.18
C ILE A 206 9.07 0.57 -5.93
N PHE A 207 8.66 -0.16 -6.95
CA PHE A 207 7.62 -1.18 -6.83
C PHE A 207 8.00 -2.35 -5.91
N ASN A 208 9.28 -2.67 -5.77
CA ASN A 208 9.72 -3.67 -4.78
C ASN A 208 9.58 -3.13 -3.35
N GLY A 209 9.94 -1.86 -3.15
CA GLY A 209 9.73 -1.17 -1.89
C GLY A 209 8.26 -1.13 -1.48
N LEU A 210 7.38 -0.72 -2.40
CA LEU A 210 5.93 -0.73 -2.21
C LEU A 210 5.43 -2.12 -1.80
N LEU A 211 5.82 -3.18 -2.52
CA LEU A 211 5.36 -4.54 -2.27
C LEU A 211 5.83 -5.10 -0.92
N ILE A 212 7.12 -4.98 -0.60
CA ILE A 212 7.66 -5.48 0.68
C ILE A 212 7.09 -4.71 1.85
N GLY A 213 6.96 -3.38 1.72
CA GLY A 213 6.30 -2.54 2.70
C GLY A 213 4.85 -2.98 2.92
N ALA A 214 4.07 -3.13 1.85
CA ALA A 214 2.70 -3.62 1.94
C ALA A 214 2.59 -4.99 2.61
N ALA A 215 3.48 -5.93 2.28
CA ALA A 215 3.48 -7.26 2.86
C ALA A 215 3.75 -7.25 4.37
N ILE A 216 4.75 -6.48 4.84
CA ILE A 216 5.05 -6.33 6.27
C ILE A 216 3.89 -5.65 6.99
N GLY A 217 3.39 -4.55 6.45
CA GLY A 217 2.27 -3.81 7.04
C GLY A 217 0.97 -4.62 7.08
N ALA A 218 0.71 -5.44 6.05
CA ALA A 218 -0.41 -6.35 6.02
C ALA A 218 -0.26 -7.45 7.08
N GLY A 219 0.92 -8.05 7.20
CA GLY A 219 1.22 -9.04 8.24
C GLY A 219 1.01 -8.47 9.64
N PHE A 220 1.58 -7.29 9.91
CA PHE A 220 1.40 -6.56 11.16
C PHE A 220 -0.08 -6.36 11.50
N ALA A 221 -0.85 -5.81 10.55
CA ALA A 221 -2.29 -5.55 10.73
C ALA A 221 -3.10 -6.81 11.04
N VAL A 222 -2.76 -7.94 10.40
CA VAL A 222 -3.46 -9.22 10.60
C VAL A 222 -3.26 -9.75 12.02
N PHE A 223 -2.00 -9.85 12.45
CA PHE A 223 -1.67 -10.40 13.77
C PHE A 223 -2.14 -9.48 14.89
N GLU A 224 -1.99 -8.17 14.73
CA GLU A 224 -2.49 -7.19 15.68
C GLU A 224 -4.02 -7.26 15.79
N THR A 225 -4.74 -7.21 14.66
CA THR A 225 -6.20 -7.27 14.68
C THR A 225 -6.72 -8.56 15.29
N ALA A 226 -6.05 -9.70 15.05
CA ALA A 226 -6.39 -10.95 15.71
C ALA A 226 -6.22 -10.87 17.24
N GLY A 227 -5.12 -10.28 17.73
CA GLY A 227 -4.88 -10.06 19.15
C GLY A 227 -5.91 -9.15 19.81
N TYR A 228 -6.16 -7.97 19.22
CA TYR A 228 -7.18 -7.04 19.70
C TYR A 228 -8.58 -7.67 19.69
N THR A 229 -8.91 -8.45 18.67
CA THR A 229 -10.20 -9.14 18.62
C THR A 229 -10.33 -10.17 19.74
N GLY A 230 -9.26 -10.90 20.06
CA GLY A 230 -9.25 -11.82 21.20
C GLY A 230 -9.50 -11.13 22.54
N GLN A 231 -9.04 -9.89 22.69
CA GLN A 231 -9.19 -9.10 23.92
C GLN A 231 -10.52 -8.34 24.02
N TYR A 232 -10.98 -7.75 22.92
CA TYR A 232 -12.09 -6.79 22.89
C TYR A 232 -13.34 -7.31 22.15
N GLY A 233 -13.25 -8.48 21.52
CA GLY A 233 -14.38 -9.18 20.89
C GLY A 233 -14.58 -8.88 19.41
N LEU A 234 -15.58 -9.55 18.80
CA LEU A 234 -15.81 -9.56 17.35
C LEU A 234 -16.24 -8.20 16.75
N VAL A 235 -16.73 -7.26 17.55
CA VAL A 235 -17.02 -5.91 17.06
C VAL A 235 -15.72 -5.21 16.64
N THR A 236 -14.66 -5.39 17.42
CA THR A 236 -13.31 -4.88 17.11
C THR A 236 -12.78 -5.45 15.80
N LEU A 237 -13.05 -6.73 15.52
CA LEU A 237 -12.70 -7.35 14.25
C LEU A 237 -13.32 -6.59 13.07
N LEU A 238 -14.65 -6.41 13.09
CA LEU A 238 -15.35 -5.75 11.99
C LEU A 238 -14.84 -4.32 11.76
N MET A 239 -14.65 -3.56 12.85
CA MET A 239 -14.16 -2.19 12.78
C MET A 239 -12.74 -2.12 12.20
N ARG A 240 -11.81 -2.93 12.72
CA ARG A 240 -10.42 -2.92 12.26
C ARG A 240 -10.26 -3.50 10.86
N SER A 241 -11.08 -4.49 10.49
CA SER A 241 -11.04 -5.12 9.15
C SER A 241 -11.36 -4.13 8.04
N TRP A 242 -12.41 -3.31 8.13
CA TRP A 242 -12.71 -2.35 7.06
C TRP A 242 -11.70 -1.20 7.04
N GLN A 243 -11.29 -0.73 8.23
CA GLN A 243 -10.33 0.34 8.41
C GLN A 243 -8.95 0.02 7.81
N ALA A 244 -8.58 -1.26 7.78
CA ALA A 244 -7.33 -1.72 7.19
C ALA A 244 -7.12 -1.31 5.72
N ILE A 245 -8.17 -0.82 5.02
CA ILE A 245 -8.06 -0.28 3.67
C ILE A 245 -7.08 0.90 3.56
N GLY A 246 -6.79 1.60 4.66
CA GLY A 246 -5.88 2.74 4.63
C GLY A 246 -5.01 2.94 5.86
N THR A 247 -4.67 1.85 6.57
CA THR A 247 -3.75 1.89 7.72
C THR A 247 -2.40 1.21 7.43
N HIS A 248 -1.92 0.33 8.32
CA HIS A 248 -0.54 -0.18 8.34
C HIS A 248 -0.03 -0.70 7.00
N THR A 249 -0.88 -1.34 6.18
CA THR A 249 -0.48 -1.86 4.86
C THR A 249 0.00 -0.74 3.95
N ILE A 250 -0.76 0.35 3.82
CA ILE A 250 -0.39 1.44 2.92
C ILE A 250 0.71 2.33 3.53
N TRP A 251 0.73 2.54 4.84
CA TRP A 251 1.78 3.31 5.50
C TRP A 251 3.15 2.62 5.37
N SER A 252 3.17 1.30 5.54
CA SER A 252 4.38 0.49 5.33
C SER A 252 4.79 0.45 3.86
N ALA A 253 3.85 0.39 2.92
CA ALA A 253 4.15 0.48 1.49
C ALA A 253 4.81 1.83 1.14
N ILE A 254 4.28 2.95 1.66
CA ILE A 254 4.87 4.30 1.52
C ILE A 254 6.32 4.29 2.02
N MET A 255 6.56 3.77 3.22
CA MET A 255 7.92 3.69 3.79
C MET A 255 8.86 2.81 2.95
N GLY A 256 8.39 1.67 2.46
CA GLY A 256 9.21 0.78 1.63
C GLY A 256 9.61 1.42 0.31
N ALA A 257 8.71 2.16 -0.33
CA ALA A 257 9.01 2.95 -1.52
C ALA A 257 10.04 4.06 -1.21
N ALA A 258 9.86 4.75 -0.07
CA ALA A 258 10.74 5.82 0.38
C ALA A 258 12.18 5.33 0.65
N ILE A 259 12.34 4.13 1.22
CA ILE A 259 13.64 3.47 1.40
C ILE A 259 14.33 3.32 0.04
N ILE A 260 13.63 2.79 -0.97
CA ILE A 260 14.22 2.60 -2.31
C ILE A 260 14.55 3.95 -2.97
N LEU A 261 13.69 4.97 -2.83
CA LEU A 261 13.92 6.31 -3.38
C LEU A 261 15.16 7.00 -2.81
N ALA A 262 15.50 6.72 -1.55
CA ALA A 262 16.64 7.32 -0.88
C ALA A 262 17.92 6.47 -0.96
N LYS A 263 17.79 5.18 -1.27
CA LYS A 263 18.91 4.24 -1.40
C LYS A 263 19.63 4.41 -2.73
N ASP A 264 20.95 4.26 -2.72
CA ASP A 264 21.71 4.12 -3.95
C ASP A 264 21.44 2.76 -4.62
N ARG A 265 21.33 2.77 -5.94
CA ARG A 265 20.93 1.57 -6.69
C ARG A 265 22.02 0.50 -6.62
N HIS A 266 21.62 -0.74 -6.37
CA HIS A 266 22.49 -1.92 -6.18
C HIS A 266 23.35 -1.90 -4.91
N GLU A 267 23.25 -0.86 -4.08
CA GLU A 267 23.91 -0.80 -2.79
C GLU A 267 22.95 -1.19 -1.65
N PRO A 268 23.45 -1.63 -0.49
CA PRO A 268 22.63 -1.85 0.68
C PRO A 268 22.10 -0.52 1.25
N VAL A 269 20.98 -0.60 1.97
CA VAL A 269 20.45 0.51 2.75
C VAL A 269 21.46 0.91 3.83
N THR A 270 21.83 2.18 3.83
CA THR A 270 22.74 2.77 4.83
C THR A 270 22.00 3.77 5.72
N GLY A 271 22.56 4.07 6.90
CA GLY A 271 22.02 5.12 7.78
C GLY A 271 21.96 6.50 7.11
N GLY A 272 22.88 6.80 6.19
CA GLY A 272 22.87 8.03 5.40
C GLY A 272 21.63 8.15 4.50
N ASN A 273 21.17 7.04 3.92
CA ASN A 273 19.93 7.02 3.14
C ASN A 273 18.69 7.25 4.02
N MET A 274 18.70 6.76 5.26
CA MET A 274 17.59 6.88 6.23
C MET A 274 17.45 8.29 6.85
N VAL A 275 18.39 9.19 6.59
CA VAL A 275 18.27 10.61 6.97
C VAL A 275 18.15 11.54 5.77
N ALA A 276 18.09 10.98 4.56
CA ALA A 276 17.93 11.78 3.35
C ALA A 276 16.54 12.43 3.33
N PRO A 277 16.41 13.68 2.86
CA PRO A 277 15.11 14.37 2.79
C PRO A 277 14.04 13.59 2.03
N LYS A 278 14.42 12.86 0.98
CA LYS A 278 13.52 12.00 0.19
C LYS A 278 12.86 10.92 1.04
N PHE A 279 13.60 10.32 1.96
CA PHE A 279 13.05 9.31 2.87
C PHE A 279 12.28 9.96 4.02
N LEU A 280 12.87 10.96 4.69
CA LEU A 280 12.30 11.57 5.88
C LEU A 280 10.89 12.14 5.66
N ARG A 281 10.60 12.71 4.48
CA ARG A 281 9.26 13.25 4.19
C ARG A 281 8.18 12.17 4.21
N PHE A 282 8.42 11.03 3.57
CA PHE A 282 7.47 9.91 3.57
C PHE A 282 7.44 9.15 4.90
N TYR A 283 8.56 9.09 5.61
CA TYR A 283 8.63 8.52 6.95
C TYR A 283 7.80 9.33 7.94
N LEU A 284 7.96 10.66 7.96
CA LEU A 284 7.16 11.56 8.76
C LEU A 284 5.68 11.51 8.36
N LEU A 285 5.37 11.40 7.07
CA LEU A 285 3.99 11.21 6.61
C LEU A 285 3.37 9.94 7.21
N ALA A 286 4.07 8.80 7.18
CA ALA A 286 3.58 7.55 7.76
C ALA A 286 3.34 7.68 9.28
N ILE A 287 4.29 8.29 10.01
CA ILE A 287 4.13 8.56 11.45
C ILE A 287 2.91 9.43 11.70
N LEU A 288 2.74 10.53 10.95
CA LEU A 288 1.63 11.47 11.16
C LEU A 288 0.28 10.85 10.79
N LEU A 289 0.22 10.01 9.74
CA LEU A 289 -0.99 9.27 9.39
C LEU A 289 -1.39 8.30 10.50
N HIS A 290 -0.42 7.57 11.06
CA HIS A 290 -0.65 6.65 12.16
C HIS A 290 -1.05 7.39 13.44
N SER A 291 -0.27 8.41 13.82
CA SER A 291 -0.54 9.22 15.02
C SER A 291 -1.92 9.88 14.92
N GLY A 292 -2.26 10.39 13.74
CA GLY A 292 -3.58 10.94 13.45
C GLY A 292 -4.68 9.89 13.48
N TRP A 293 -4.37 8.61 13.23
CA TRP A 293 -5.35 7.53 13.31
C TRP A 293 -5.70 7.17 14.77
N ASP A 294 -4.68 7.10 15.62
CA ASP A 294 -4.82 6.73 17.04
C ASP A 294 -5.27 7.89 17.92
N TRP A 295 -5.03 9.13 17.47
CA TRP A 295 -5.40 10.32 18.21
C TRP A 295 -6.91 10.55 18.19
N ASN A 296 -7.49 10.66 19.39
CA ASN A 296 -8.86 11.11 19.57
C ASN A 296 -8.92 12.64 19.45
N ALA A 297 -9.22 13.14 18.25
CA ALA A 297 -9.23 14.58 17.97
C ALA A 297 -10.35 15.26 18.78
N PRO A 298 -10.10 16.42 19.43
CA PRO A 298 -11.08 17.09 20.28
C PRO A 298 -12.15 17.86 19.48
N PHE A 299 -12.49 17.37 18.28
CA PHE A 299 -13.41 18.01 17.35
C PHE A 299 -14.51 17.02 16.97
N ASP A 300 -15.65 17.09 17.66
CA ASP A 300 -16.78 16.15 17.45
C ASP A 300 -17.21 16.00 15.99
N VAL A 301 -17.05 17.05 15.17
CA VAL A 301 -17.34 17.02 13.73
C VAL A 301 -16.51 15.97 12.98
N LEU A 302 -15.28 15.69 13.40
CA LEU A 302 -14.40 14.72 12.77
C LEU A 302 -14.78 13.26 13.08
N ASP A 303 -15.46 13.04 14.22
CA ASP A 303 -15.97 11.73 14.63
C ASP A 303 -17.29 11.38 13.91
N ILE A 304 -18.05 12.39 13.48
CA ILE A 304 -19.27 12.18 12.68
C ILE A 304 -18.89 11.43 11.40
N LEU A 305 -19.47 10.24 11.21
CA LEU A 305 -19.28 9.40 10.01
C LEU A 305 -17.82 9.01 9.70
N TYR A 306 -16.93 9.01 10.70
CA TYR A 306 -15.52 8.66 10.53
C TYR A 306 -14.76 9.57 9.55
N LEU A 307 -15.08 10.88 9.52
CA LEU A 307 -14.47 11.84 8.59
C LEU A 307 -12.95 11.93 8.75
N GLN A 308 -12.43 11.85 9.99
CA GLN A 308 -11.00 11.76 10.25
C GLN A 308 -10.36 10.59 9.52
N GLN A 309 -10.93 9.39 9.68
CA GLN A 309 -10.41 8.16 9.06
C GLN A 309 -10.47 8.27 7.54
N TRP A 310 -11.58 8.77 6.97
CA TRP A 310 -11.68 8.98 5.52
C TRP A 310 -10.64 9.95 4.97
N ALA A 311 -10.36 11.04 5.69
CA ALA A 311 -9.33 12.00 5.29
C ALA A 311 -7.93 11.36 5.31
N LEU A 312 -7.58 10.63 6.38
CA LEU A 312 -6.30 9.93 6.51
C LEU A 312 -6.13 8.84 5.43
N ILE A 313 -7.20 8.08 5.16
CA ILE A 313 -7.24 7.10 4.06
C ILE A 313 -6.95 7.80 2.73
N ALA A 314 -7.62 8.92 2.44
CA ALA A 314 -7.44 9.66 1.20
C ALA A 314 -5.99 10.16 1.03
N ILE A 315 -5.39 10.72 2.08
CA ILE A 315 -3.99 11.18 2.07
C ILE A 315 -3.03 10.01 1.85
N GLY A 316 -3.23 8.88 2.52
CA GLY A 316 -2.42 7.69 2.34
C GLY A 316 -2.48 7.15 0.91
N TRP A 317 -3.68 7.05 0.33
CA TRP A 317 -3.84 6.61 -1.06
C TRP A 317 -3.29 7.60 -2.08
N LEU A 318 -3.41 8.91 -1.83
CA LEU A 318 -2.77 9.94 -2.64
C LEU A 318 -1.26 9.67 -2.77
N ALA A 319 -0.60 9.37 -1.64
CA ALA A 319 0.82 9.02 -1.62
C ALA A 319 1.12 7.73 -2.39
N ILE A 320 0.28 6.70 -2.25
CA ILE A 320 0.42 5.48 -3.04
C ILE A 320 0.34 5.77 -4.54
N PHE A 321 -0.61 6.58 -5.02
CA PHE A 321 -0.71 6.90 -6.44
C PHE A 321 0.49 7.69 -6.97
N VAL A 322 1.00 8.65 -6.18
CA VAL A 322 2.22 9.38 -6.51
C VAL A 322 3.42 8.43 -6.61
N LEU A 323 3.56 7.49 -5.69
CA LEU A 323 4.64 6.50 -5.68
C LEU A 323 4.52 5.47 -6.81
N ILE A 324 3.31 5.05 -7.18
CA ILE A 324 3.06 4.20 -8.36
C ILE A 324 3.50 4.94 -9.63
N ASN A 325 3.13 6.22 -9.76
CA ASN A 325 3.57 7.03 -10.90
C ASN A 325 5.10 7.19 -10.94
N ALA A 326 5.74 7.39 -9.77
CA ALA A 326 7.20 7.41 -9.66
C ALA A 326 7.83 6.07 -10.08
N GLY A 327 7.21 4.94 -9.72
CA GLY A 327 7.64 3.60 -10.16
C GLY A 327 7.51 3.39 -11.68
N LEU A 328 6.40 3.80 -12.29
CA LEU A 328 6.25 3.73 -13.76
C LEU A 328 7.25 4.64 -14.48
N ARG A 329 7.55 5.82 -13.90
CA ARG A 329 8.59 6.72 -14.41
C ARG A 329 9.97 6.07 -14.32
N GLU A 330 10.28 5.42 -13.20
CA GLU A 330 11.52 4.66 -13.02
C GLU A 330 11.71 3.61 -14.14
N VAL A 331 10.67 2.82 -14.47
CA VAL A 331 10.73 1.84 -15.56
C VAL A 331 11.15 2.51 -16.88
N ARG A 332 10.47 3.61 -17.25
CA ARG A 332 10.77 4.35 -18.50
C ARG A 332 12.19 4.88 -18.53
N THR A 333 12.67 5.45 -17.42
CA THR A 333 14.04 5.97 -17.30
C THR A 333 15.08 4.87 -17.51
N LEU A 334 14.88 3.69 -16.88
CA LEU A 334 15.82 2.58 -16.99
C LEU A 334 15.86 1.97 -18.39
N GLN A 335 14.70 1.83 -19.02
CA GLN A 335 14.62 1.38 -20.42
C GLN A 335 15.34 2.36 -21.35
N GLY A 336 15.14 3.67 -21.17
CA GLY A 336 15.82 4.70 -21.95
C GLY A 336 17.35 4.70 -21.77
N GLN A 337 17.84 4.57 -20.53
CA GLN A 337 19.28 4.49 -20.24
C GLN A 337 19.94 3.27 -20.90
N ARG A 338 19.24 2.13 -20.93
CA ARG A 338 19.76 0.91 -21.56
C ARG A 338 19.85 1.02 -23.07
N ILE A 339 18.86 1.66 -23.71
CA ILE A 339 18.89 1.95 -25.15
C ILE A 339 20.10 2.84 -25.50
N LEU A 340 20.31 3.92 -24.75
CA LEU A 340 21.45 4.82 -24.95
C LEU A 340 22.80 4.09 -24.80
N LYS A 341 22.95 3.27 -23.76
CA LYS A 341 24.17 2.48 -23.54
C LYS A 341 24.44 1.51 -24.69
N ASN A 342 23.40 0.84 -25.20
CA ASN A 342 23.55 -0.08 -26.33
C ASN A 342 23.92 0.67 -27.63
N SER A 343 23.38 1.86 -27.85
CA SER A 343 23.75 2.70 -29.02
C SER A 343 25.19 3.23 -28.97
N GLN A 344 25.76 3.45 -27.78
CA GLN A 344 27.14 3.91 -27.61
C GLN A 344 28.19 2.79 -27.74
N LEU A 345 27.79 1.53 -27.57
CA LEU A 345 28.66 0.35 -27.69
C LEU A 345 28.59 -0.31 -29.08
N GLY A 346 27.59 0.05 -29.89
CA GLY A 346 27.33 -0.51 -31.22
C GLY A 346 27.74 0.38 -32.39
N GLY A 347 28.39 1.51 -32.14
CA GLY A 347 29.04 2.36 -33.15
C GLY A 347 30.53 2.44 -32.85
#